data_AF-A0A182JG11-F1
#
_entry.id   AF-A0A182JG11-F1
#
_cell.length_a   1.000
_cell.length_b   1.000
_cell.length_c   1.000
_cell.angle_alpha   90.00
_cell.angle_beta   90.00
_cell.angle_gamma   90.00
#
_symmetry.space_group_name_H-M   'P 1'
#
loop_
_entity.id
_entity.type
_entity.pdbx_description
1 polymer ?
#
loop_
_entity_poly.entity_id
_entity_poly.type
_entity_poly.pdbx_seq_one_letter_code
_entity_poly.pdbx_strand_id
1 'polypeptide(L)'
;MVPSGAYHPQVEAISPTLPSDPMEELRATKDELLQQIAKVDNEIDKAEKKIASLKKKQESLEEASAKPPIDDSASETQPKHRNLAQKIYAENRKRASSAHAVLNSLCSIGATDPLLPLYNQPSDAELCREIQERHQSFKHRLLVHFRKIKSERASKQCELTERYAHLSQDWAKRVDKIETSAKRKAKEAKNREFFEKVFPELRKQREDKERFNRVGSRIKSEADLEEIMDGLQEQAMEDKKMRSYAVIPPLIGVPFKSRLRVAGVLLLSWQSSSSSVVSRWCRDQVAAS
;
A
#
# COMPACT_ATOMS: atom_id res chain seq x y z
N MET A 1 29.98 42.32 -70.16
CA MET A 1 31.01 41.62 -69.34
C MET A 1 30.92 42.15 -67.92
N VAL A 2 30.21 41.44 -67.03
CA VAL A 2 30.25 41.56 -65.55
C VAL A 2 29.84 40.18 -65.01
N PRO A 3 30.55 39.58 -64.04
CA PRO A 3 30.53 38.15 -63.79
C PRO A 3 29.42 37.69 -62.84
N SER A 4 29.12 36.40 -62.95
CA SER A 4 28.16 35.61 -62.19
C SER A 4 28.28 35.77 -60.67
N GLY A 5 27.25 36.32 -60.03
CA GLY A 5 27.03 36.22 -58.59
C GLY A 5 26.39 34.87 -58.27
N ALA A 6 27.18 33.90 -57.81
CA ALA A 6 26.67 32.68 -57.23
C ALA A 6 26.08 32.99 -55.84
N TYR A 7 24.78 32.72 -55.67
CA TYR A 7 24.11 32.82 -54.37
C TYR A 7 24.61 31.70 -53.45
N HIS A 8 25.30 32.05 -52.37
CA HIS A 8 25.76 31.13 -51.34
C HIS A 8 24.84 31.28 -50.10
N PRO A 9 23.95 30.33 -49.82
CA PRO A 9 23.11 30.41 -48.63
C PRO A 9 23.97 30.31 -47.36
N GLN A 10 23.78 31.24 -46.42
CA GLN A 10 24.35 31.11 -45.09
C GLN A 10 23.66 29.95 -44.37
N VAL A 11 24.35 28.82 -44.28
CA VAL A 11 23.97 27.72 -43.40
C VAL A 11 24.43 28.13 -42.00
N GLU A 12 23.49 28.56 -41.15
CA GLU A 12 23.73 28.65 -39.72
C GLU A 12 24.14 27.27 -39.23
N ALA A 13 25.31 27.17 -38.60
CA ALA A 13 25.80 25.96 -38.00
C ALA A 13 24.94 25.63 -36.78
N ILE A 14 23.86 24.87 -36.99
CA ILE A 14 23.21 24.15 -35.90
C ILE A 14 24.13 22.97 -35.60
N SER A 15 25.13 23.19 -34.74
CA SER A 15 25.90 22.10 -34.14
C SER A 15 24.91 21.14 -33.49
N PRO A 16 24.97 19.83 -33.79
CA PRO A 16 24.26 18.84 -32.99
C PRO A 16 24.73 19.02 -31.55
N THR A 17 23.82 19.34 -30.63
CA THR A 17 24.10 19.30 -29.20
C THR A 17 24.68 17.92 -28.89
N LEU A 18 25.92 17.88 -28.43
CA LEU A 18 26.59 16.67 -27.98
C LEU A 18 25.63 15.90 -27.05
N PRO A 19 25.53 14.56 -27.18
CA PRO A 19 24.83 13.77 -26.18
C PRO A 19 25.47 14.03 -24.82
N SER A 20 24.65 14.30 -23.80
CA SER A 20 25.13 14.55 -22.44
C SER A 20 26.13 13.49 -22.02
N ASP A 21 27.23 13.94 -21.40
CA ASP A 21 28.29 13.08 -20.87
C ASP A 21 27.64 11.98 -20.01
N PRO A 22 27.87 10.68 -20.28
CA PRO A 22 27.28 9.60 -19.50
C PRO A 22 27.57 9.71 -18.00
N MET A 23 28.63 10.43 -17.62
CA MET A 23 28.95 10.72 -16.23
C MET A 23 28.04 11.79 -15.61
N GLU A 24 27.50 12.69 -16.40
CA GLU A 24 26.50 13.69 -15.99
C GLU A 24 25.11 13.04 -15.80
N GLU A 25 24.75 12.06 -16.64
CA GLU A 25 23.55 11.24 -16.46
C GLU A 25 23.63 10.37 -15.19
N LEU A 26 24.80 9.82 -14.89
CA LEU A 26 25.07 9.06 -13.67
C LEU A 26 25.03 9.95 -12.40
N ARG A 27 25.51 11.18 -12.50
CA ARG A 27 25.40 12.18 -11.42
C ARG A 27 23.94 12.59 -11.20
N ALA A 28 23.19 12.85 -12.26
CA ALA A 28 21.78 13.21 -12.18
C ALA A 28 20.94 12.10 -11.52
N THR A 29 21.16 10.83 -11.90
CA THR A 29 20.48 9.68 -11.28
C THR A 29 20.89 9.47 -9.82
N LYS A 30 22.17 9.67 -9.48
CA LYS A 30 22.62 9.66 -8.08
C LYS A 30 21.94 10.75 -7.25
N ASP A 31 21.86 11.97 -7.78
CA ASP A 31 21.24 13.11 -7.08
C ASP A 31 19.72 12.93 -6.94
N GLU A 32 19.07 12.34 -7.94
CA GLU A 32 17.66 11.95 -7.87
C GLU A 32 17.41 10.89 -6.78
N LEU A 33 18.27 9.87 -6.68
CA LEU A 33 18.17 8.86 -5.62
C LEU A 33 18.37 9.47 -4.23
N LEU A 34 19.34 10.38 -4.07
CA LEU A 34 19.55 11.10 -2.81
C LEU A 34 18.34 11.96 -2.43
N GLN A 35 17.69 12.61 -3.41
CA GLN A 35 16.47 13.38 -3.18
C GLN A 35 15.28 12.48 -2.79
N GLN A 36 15.16 11.30 -3.40
CA GLN A 36 14.13 10.31 -3.03
C GLN A 36 14.36 9.76 -1.62
N ILE A 37 15.61 9.47 -1.23
CA ILE A 37 15.97 9.05 0.13
C ILE A 37 15.59 10.14 1.14
N ALA A 38 16.01 11.38 0.90
CA ALA A 38 15.67 12.51 1.77
C ALA A 38 14.16 12.74 1.90
N LYS A 39 13.39 12.46 0.83
CA LYS A 39 11.93 12.52 0.87
C LYS A 39 11.35 11.42 1.76
N VAL A 40 11.83 10.19 1.63
CA VAL A 40 11.39 9.05 2.46
C VAL A 40 11.73 9.32 3.93
N ASP A 41 12.91 9.84 4.25
CA ASP A 41 13.30 10.17 5.63
C ASP A 41 12.35 11.22 6.24
N ASN A 42 11.98 12.26 5.46
CA ASN A 42 11.00 13.25 5.90
C ASN A 42 9.58 12.66 6.10
N GLU A 43 9.21 11.64 5.34
CA GLU A 43 7.94 10.92 5.51
C GLU A 43 7.95 10.04 6.76
N ILE A 44 9.08 9.39 7.04
CA ILE A 44 9.31 8.62 8.27
C ILE A 44 9.18 9.54 9.49
N ASP A 45 9.88 10.67 9.52
CA ASP A 45 9.81 11.65 10.62
C ASP A 45 8.38 12.12 10.92
N LYS A 46 7.60 12.37 9.87
CA LYS A 46 6.19 12.79 10.00
C LYS A 46 5.32 11.65 10.55
N ALA A 47 5.54 10.43 10.10
CA ALA A 47 4.83 9.26 10.58
C ALA A 47 5.16 8.99 12.05
N GLU A 48 6.43 9.07 12.44
CA GLU A 48 6.89 8.89 13.81
C GLU A 48 6.32 9.95 14.76
N LYS A 49 6.34 11.23 14.38
CA LYS A 49 5.68 12.30 15.15
C LYS A 49 4.18 12.05 15.34
N LYS A 50 3.50 11.58 14.28
CA LYS A 50 2.07 11.23 14.35
C LYS A 50 1.83 10.05 15.30
N ILE A 51 2.64 9.00 15.22
CA ILE A 51 2.57 7.85 16.11
C ILE A 51 2.79 8.28 17.58
N ALA A 52 3.80 9.12 17.84
CA ALA A 52 4.05 9.64 19.19
C ALA A 52 2.86 10.45 19.73
N SER A 53 2.25 11.31 18.91
CA SER A 53 1.07 12.08 19.31
C SER A 53 -0.16 11.20 19.61
N LEU A 54 -0.35 10.13 18.83
CA LEU A 54 -1.45 9.19 19.01
C LEU A 54 -1.24 8.32 20.25
N LYS A 55 -0.01 7.88 20.51
CA LYS A 55 0.34 7.15 21.74
C LYS A 55 0.10 8.00 22.99
N LYS A 56 0.51 9.28 22.98
CA LYS A 56 0.24 10.20 24.10
C LYS A 56 -1.27 10.42 24.31
N LYS A 57 -2.05 10.49 23.23
CA LYS A 57 -3.51 10.61 23.30
C LYS A 57 -4.16 9.34 23.82
N GLN A 58 -3.66 8.17 23.41
CA GLN A 58 -4.12 6.88 23.91
C GLN A 58 -3.87 6.76 25.42
N GLU A 59 -2.66 7.10 25.89
CA GLU A 59 -2.32 7.10 27.32
C GLU A 59 -3.22 8.04 28.13
N SER A 60 -3.49 9.25 27.63
CA SER A 60 -4.42 10.18 28.28
C SER A 60 -5.86 9.66 28.36
N LEU A 61 -6.33 8.92 27.35
CA LEU A 61 -7.67 8.33 27.33
C LEU A 61 -7.75 7.07 28.21
N GLU A 62 -6.68 6.27 28.26
CA GLU A 62 -6.56 5.12 29.15
C GLU A 62 -6.49 5.56 30.61
N GLU A 63 -5.75 6.63 30.95
CA GLU A 63 -5.72 7.19 32.30
C GLU A 63 -7.09 7.78 32.71
N ALA A 64 -7.80 8.40 31.77
CA ALA A 64 -9.16 8.89 32.00
C ALA A 64 -10.18 7.76 32.17
N SER A 65 -9.98 6.63 31.48
CA SER A 65 -10.85 5.44 31.58
C SER A 65 -10.50 4.52 32.75
N ALA A 66 -9.26 4.57 33.26
CA ALA A 66 -8.79 3.77 34.39
C ALA A 66 -9.07 4.43 35.75
N LYS A 67 -9.45 5.72 35.76
CA LYS A 67 -10.02 6.34 36.96
C LYS A 67 -11.42 5.75 37.18
N PRO A 68 -11.67 5.05 38.30
CA PRO A 68 -13.02 4.60 38.63
C PRO A 68 -13.94 5.83 38.75
N PRO A 69 -15.26 5.69 38.52
CA PRO A 69 -16.20 6.74 38.85
C PRO A 69 -16.15 6.91 40.37
N ILE A 70 -15.33 7.85 40.82
CA ILE A 70 -15.36 8.33 42.19
C ILE A 70 -16.72 9.01 42.31
N ASP A 71 -17.58 8.42 43.14
CA ASP A 71 -18.73 9.10 43.73
C ASP A 71 -18.29 10.52 44.11
N ASP A 72 -18.83 11.54 43.45
CA ASP A 72 -18.75 12.94 43.89
C ASP A 72 -19.61 13.10 45.17
N SER A 73 -19.25 12.34 46.20
CA SER A 73 -19.65 12.56 47.58
C SER A 73 -18.55 13.37 48.25
N ALA A 74 -18.85 14.65 48.43
CA ALA A 74 -18.26 15.53 49.44
C ALA A 74 -16.72 15.59 49.53
N SER A 75 -16.08 16.43 48.69
CA SER A 75 -15.04 17.39 49.14
C SER A 75 -14.47 18.21 47.96
N GLU A 76 -15.20 19.23 47.50
CA GLU A 76 -14.58 20.33 46.74
C GLU A 76 -13.60 21.06 47.68
N THR A 77 -12.30 20.78 47.52
CA THR A 77 -11.22 21.62 48.05
C THR A 77 -11.38 23.01 47.44
N GLN A 78 -11.66 24.02 48.27
CA GLN A 78 -12.02 25.37 47.87
C GLN A 78 -10.79 26.18 47.37
N PRO A 79 -10.71 26.57 46.08
CA PRO A 79 -9.87 27.69 45.69
C PRO A 79 -10.59 29.01 45.99
N LYS A 80 -9.97 29.85 46.82
CA LYS A 80 -10.52 31.07 47.46
C LYS A 80 -10.96 32.20 46.52
N HIS A 81 -10.86 32.06 45.20
CA HIS A 81 -11.30 33.07 44.23
C HIS A 81 -12.16 32.47 43.11
N ARG A 82 -13.46 32.27 43.38
CA ARG A 82 -14.45 31.96 42.33
C ARG A 82 -14.97 33.26 41.69
N ASN A 83 -14.90 33.34 40.36
CA ASN A 83 -15.57 34.36 39.54
C ASN A 83 -17.10 34.27 39.77
N LEU A 84 -17.84 35.39 39.65
CA LEU A 84 -19.30 35.44 39.84
C LEU A 84 -20.03 34.35 39.04
N ALA A 85 -19.63 34.11 37.79
CA ALA A 85 -20.20 33.03 36.97
C ALA A 85 -19.99 31.63 37.59
N GLN A 86 -18.81 31.36 38.17
CA GLN A 86 -18.53 30.08 38.82
C GLN A 86 -19.36 29.89 40.09
N LYS A 87 -19.61 30.97 40.85
CA LYS A 87 -20.53 30.93 42.00
C LYS A 87 -21.94 30.63 41.53
N ILE A 88 -22.42 31.31 40.48
CA ILE A 88 -23.76 31.07 39.91
C ILE A 88 -23.88 29.62 39.45
N TYR A 89 -22.90 29.06 38.72
CA TYR A 89 -22.95 27.67 38.28
C TYR A 89 -22.91 26.68 39.45
N ALA A 90 -22.11 26.94 40.48
CA ALA A 90 -22.07 26.09 41.68
C ALA A 90 -23.42 26.12 42.43
N GLU A 91 -24.01 27.31 42.59
CA GLU A 91 -25.34 27.50 43.18
C GLU A 91 -26.42 26.78 42.35
N ASN A 92 -26.37 26.90 41.02
CA ASN A 92 -27.33 26.25 40.11
C ASN A 92 -27.20 24.72 40.15
N ARG A 93 -25.98 24.19 40.17
CA ARG A 93 -25.74 22.75 40.35
C ARG A 93 -26.28 22.25 41.68
N LYS A 94 -26.04 22.99 42.76
CA LYS A 94 -26.56 22.65 44.10
C LYS A 94 -28.09 22.69 44.11
N ARG A 95 -28.70 23.73 43.55
CA ARG A 95 -30.16 23.91 43.48
C ARG A 95 -30.82 22.84 42.61
N ALA A 96 -30.23 22.51 41.47
CA ALA A 96 -30.68 21.42 40.60
C ALA A 96 -30.59 20.07 41.32
N SER A 97 -29.47 19.78 41.97
CA SER A 97 -29.29 18.55 42.77
C SER A 97 -30.32 18.45 43.89
N SER A 98 -30.60 19.54 44.62
CA SER A 98 -31.65 19.56 45.65
C SER A 98 -33.05 19.33 45.07
N ALA A 99 -33.38 19.91 43.91
CA ALA A 99 -34.66 19.66 43.24
C ALA A 99 -34.79 18.20 42.78
N HIS A 100 -33.72 17.63 42.22
CA HIS A 100 -33.68 16.21 41.84
C HIS A 100 -33.78 15.27 43.05
N ALA A 101 -33.17 15.63 44.18
CA ALA A 101 -33.28 14.85 45.42
C ALA A 101 -34.72 14.82 45.96
N VAL A 102 -35.46 15.94 45.86
CA VAL A 102 -36.88 15.99 46.21
C VAL A 102 -37.71 15.11 45.27
N LEU A 103 -37.48 15.17 43.96
CA LEU A 103 -38.14 14.31 42.97
C LEU A 103 -37.87 12.82 43.23
N ASN A 104 -36.62 12.45 43.52
CA ASN A 104 -36.25 11.06 43.86
C ASN A 104 -36.90 10.60 45.16
N SER A 105 -36.96 11.47 46.18
CA SER A 105 -37.60 11.16 47.46
C SER A 105 -39.11 10.97 47.31
N LEU A 106 -39.79 11.76 46.46
CA LEU A 106 -41.21 11.62 46.17
C LEU A 106 -41.51 10.34 45.36
N CYS A 107 -40.62 9.96 44.44
CA CYS A 107 -40.72 8.70 43.71
C CYS A 107 -40.43 7.44 44.55
N SER A 108 -39.88 7.57 45.77
CA SER A 108 -39.62 6.43 46.68
C SER A 108 -40.75 6.15 47.67
N ILE A 109 -41.73 7.06 47.81
CA ILE A 109 -42.87 6.89 48.73
C ILE A 109 -44.05 6.33 47.94
N GLY A 110 -44.06 5.02 47.77
CA GLY A 110 -45.24 4.26 47.33
C GLY A 110 -45.14 3.71 45.92
N ALA A 111 -45.18 2.38 45.85
CA ALA A 111 -45.23 1.53 44.66
C ALA A 111 -43.90 1.33 43.92
N THR A 112 -43.72 0.08 43.51
CA THR A 112 -42.58 -0.55 42.82
C THR A 112 -42.31 -0.01 41.40
N ASP A 113 -42.78 1.19 41.07
CA ASP A 113 -42.57 1.84 39.78
C ASP A 113 -42.26 3.33 39.98
N PRO A 114 -41.15 3.86 39.39
CA PRO A 114 -40.85 5.28 39.43
C PRO A 114 -42.01 6.08 38.82
N LEU A 115 -42.54 7.06 39.55
CA LEU A 115 -43.58 7.99 39.07
C LEU A 115 -43.11 8.92 37.92
N LEU A 116 -41.90 8.71 37.41
CA LEU A 116 -41.38 9.37 36.22
C LEU A 116 -42.03 8.72 34.98
N PRO A 117 -42.39 9.49 33.94
CA PRO A 117 -42.80 8.90 32.67
C PRO A 117 -41.71 7.94 32.19
N LEU A 118 -42.00 6.64 32.23
CA LEU A 118 -41.10 5.63 31.68
C LEU A 118 -41.13 5.83 30.16
N TYR A 119 -40.12 6.49 29.64
CA TYR A 119 -39.97 6.66 28.20
C TYR A 119 -39.52 5.33 27.62
N ASN A 120 -40.47 4.52 27.18
CA ASN A 120 -40.18 3.30 26.45
C ASN A 120 -39.53 3.69 25.12
N GLN A 121 -38.28 3.27 24.92
CA GLN A 121 -37.61 3.39 23.65
C GLN A 121 -38.24 2.41 22.65
N PRO A 122 -38.20 2.69 21.34
CA PRO A 122 -38.68 1.75 20.33
C PRO A 122 -38.07 0.34 20.43
N SER A 123 -36.86 0.22 20.99
CA SER A 123 -36.19 -1.06 21.28
C SER A 123 -36.83 -1.87 22.40
N ASP A 124 -37.56 -1.23 23.29
CA ASP A 124 -38.15 -1.84 24.49
C ASP A 124 -39.42 -2.64 24.15
N ALA A 125 -39.96 -2.42 22.95
CA ALA A 125 -41.00 -3.26 22.39
C ALA A 125 -40.52 -4.72 22.31
N GLU A 126 -41.33 -5.66 22.80
CA GLU A 126 -40.96 -7.07 22.90
C GLU A 126 -40.55 -7.68 21.56
N LEU A 127 -41.25 -7.30 20.49
CA LEU A 127 -40.94 -7.69 19.12
C LEU A 127 -39.54 -7.22 18.69
N CYS A 128 -39.14 -6.01 19.08
CA CYS A 128 -37.81 -5.48 18.78
C CYS A 128 -36.72 -6.26 19.51
N ARG A 129 -36.95 -6.61 20.79
CA ARG A 129 -36.03 -7.46 21.58
C ARG A 129 -35.85 -8.84 20.94
N GLU A 130 -36.94 -9.50 20.57
CA GLU A 130 -36.89 -10.81 19.90
C GLU A 130 -36.17 -10.76 18.56
N ILE A 131 -36.40 -9.72 17.75
CA ILE A 131 -35.70 -9.54 16.47
C ILE A 131 -34.21 -9.33 16.70
N GLN A 132 -33.82 -8.55 17.70
CA GLN A 132 -32.43 -8.32 18.05
C GLN A 132 -31.74 -9.61 18.50
N GLU A 133 -32.37 -10.42 19.36
CA GLU A 133 -31.84 -11.71 19.80
C GLU A 133 -31.70 -12.72 18.64
N ARG A 134 -32.72 -12.81 17.77
CA ARG A 134 -32.66 -13.61 16.54
C ARG A 134 -31.56 -13.14 15.60
N HIS A 135 -31.38 -11.82 15.45
CA HIS A 135 -30.30 -11.26 14.65
C HIS A 135 -28.92 -11.55 15.25
N GLN A 136 -28.76 -11.41 16.57
CA GLN A 136 -27.49 -11.68 17.25
C GLN A 136 -27.03 -13.13 17.05
N SER A 137 -27.93 -14.09 17.23
CA SER A 137 -27.62 -15.52 17.01
C SER A 137 -27.36 -15.84 15.53
N PHE A 138 -28.14 -15.28 14.60
CA PHE A 138 -27.93 -15.47 13.16
C PHE A 138 -26.61 -14.84 12.68
N LYS A 139 -26.30 -13.61 13.12
CA LYS A 139 -25.06 -12.88 12.79
C LYS A 139 -23.84 -13.71 13.17
N HIS A 140 -23.83 -14.31 14.36
CA HIS A 140 -22.72 -15.17 14.77
C HIS A 140 -22.51 -16.35 13.81
N ARG A 141 -23.59 -17.07 13.46
CA ARG A 141 -23.54 -18.19 12.50
C ARG A 141 -23.03 -17.76 11.13
N LEU A 142 -23.48 -16.59 10.64
CA LEU A 142 -23.05 -16.04 9.36
C LEU A 142 -21.56 -15.67 9.36
N LEU A 143 -21.06 -15.07 10.45
CA LEU A 143 -19.64 -14.75 10.60
C LEU A 143 -18.77 -15.99 10.61
N VAL A 144 -19.18 -17.05 11.32
CA VAL A 144 -18.47 -18.34 11.32
C VAL A 144 -18.44 -18.94 9.91
N HIS A 145 -19.57 -18.90 9.19
CA HIS A 145 -19.64 -19.38 7.81
C HIS A 145 -18.69 -18.62 6.88
N PHE A 146 -18.65 -17.28 6.95
CA PHE A 146 -17.72 -16.48 6.14
C PHE A 146 -16.25 -16.73 6.51
N ARG A 147 -15.94 -16.90 7.80
CA ARG A 147 -14.58 -17.27 8.24
C ARG A 147 -14.18 -18.63 7.67
N LYS A 148 -15.08 -19.62 7.73
CA LYS A 148 -14.87 -20.96 7.15
C LYS A 148 -14.59 -20.87 5.64
N ILE A 149 -15.43 -20.17 4.87
CA ILE A 149 -15.22 -19.99 3.43
C ILE A 149 -13.86 -19.34 3.13
N LYS A 150 -13.50 -18.28 3.87
CA LYS A 150 -12.22 -17.59 3.68
C LYS A 150 -11.04 -18.52 4.00
N SER A 151 -11.13 -19.27 5.10
CA SER A 151 -10.11 -20.23 5.51
C SER A 151 -9.93 -21.33 4.47
N GLU A 152 -11.02 -21.95 4.01
CA GLU A 152 -10.97 -23.02 3.00
C GLU A 152 -10.42 -22.52 1.67
N ARG A 153 -10.78 -21.30 1.24
CA ARG A 153 -10.19 -20.69 0.04
C ARG A 153 -8.70 -20.43 0.20
N ALA A 154 -8.28 -19.94 1.37
CA ALA A 154 -6.86 -19.71 1.66
C ALA A 154 -6.08 -21.04 1.67
N SER A 155 -6.59 -22.07 2.34
CA SER A 155 -5.96 -23.41 2.37
C SER A 155 -5.82 -24.00 0.97
N LYS A 156 -6.88 -23.93 0.14
CA LYS A 156 -6.81 -24.38 -1.26
C LYS A 156 -5.79 -23.59 -2.08
N GLN A 157 -5.69 -22.29 -1.85
CA GLN A 157 -4.70 -21.45 -2.53
C GLN A 157 -3.27 -21.82 -2.11
N CYS A 158 -3.03 -22.07 -0.82
CA CYS A 158 -1.74 -22.55 -0.33
C CYS A 158 -1.38 -23.89 -0.97
N GLU A 159 -2.30 -24.87 -0.95
CA GLU A 159 -2.08 -26.20 -1.55
C GLU A 159 -1.72 -26.11 -3.05
N LEU A 160 -2.45 -25.31 -3.82
CA LEU A 160 -2.15 -25.08 -5.24
C LEU A 160 -0.77 -24.45 -5.44
N THR A 161 -0.42 -23.48 -4.59
CA THR A 161 0.86 -22.77 -4.67
C THR A 161 2.03 -23.69 -4.34
N GLU A 162 1.91 -24.48 -3.27
CA GLU A 162 2.91 -25.48 -2.88
C GLU A 162 3.08 -26.55 -3.96
N ARG A 163 1.98 -27.08 -4.50
CA ARG A 163 2.00 -28.05 -5.59
C ARG A 163 2.66 -27.49 -6.85
N TYR A 164 2.35 -26.26 -7.21
CA TYR A 164 2.99 -25.59 -8.33
C TYR A 164 4.50 -25.42 -8.09
N ALA A 165 4.90 -24.97 -6.90
CA ALA A 165 6.31 -24.82 -6.55
C ALA A 165 7.07 -26.15 -6.67
N HIS A 166 6.50 -27.25 -6.17
CA HIS A 166 7.08 -28.58 -6.31
C HIS A 166 7.23 -29.01 -7.78
N LEU A 167 6.16 -28.89 -8.57
CA LEU A 167 6.18 -29.26 -9.99
C LEU A 167 7.14 -28.39 -10.80
N SER A 168 7.22 -27.10 -10.50
CA SER A 168 8.16 -26.15 -11.11
C SER A 168 9.60 -26.56 -10.82
N GLN A 169 9.92 -26.90 -9.56
CA GLN A 169 11.24 -27.36 -9.17
C GLN A 169 11.61 -28.69 -9.85
N ASP A 170 10.68 -29.64 -9.94
CA ASP A 170 10.91 -30.91 -10.63
C ASP A 170 11.08 -30.74 -12.13
N TRP A 171 10.35 -29.80 -12.74
CA TRP A 171 10.55 -29.42 -14.12
C TRP A 171 11.93 -28.80 -14.33
N ALA A 172 12.34 -27.83 -13.50
CA ALA A 172 13.66 -27.21 -13.58
C ALA A 172 14.78 -28.25 -13.44
N LYS A 173 14.69 -29.16 -12.46
CA LYS A 173 15.64 -30.27 -12.31
C LYS A 173 15.70 -31.16 -13.54
N ARG A 174 14.57 -31.41 -14.23
CA ARG A 174 14.55 -32.20 -15.47
C ARG A 174 15.18 -31.45 -16.64
N VAL A 175 14.89 -30.15 -16.78
CA VAL A 175 15.52 -29.29 -17.77
C VAL A 175 17.04 -29.27 -17.57
N ASP A 176 17.49 -28.99 -16.35
CA ASP A 176 18.92 -28.99 -16.01
C ASP A 176 19.57 -30.33 -16.31
N LYS A 177 18.93 -31.45 -15.98
CA LYS A 177 19.45 -32.80 -16.33
C LYS A 177 19.58 -33.01 -17.84
N ILE A 178 18.65 -32.49 -18.63
CA ILE A 178 18.68 -32.59 -20.09
C ILE A 178 19.79 -31.71 -20.65
N GLU A 179 19.89 -30.46 -20.19
CA GLU A 179 20.88 -29.46 -20.62
C GLU A 179 22.31 -29.83 -20.20
N THR A 180 22.48 -30.36 -19.00
CA THR A 180 23.79 -30.83 -18.51
C THR A 180 24.21 -32.18 -19.06
N SER A 181 23.31 -32.90 -19.74
CA SER A 181 23.61 -34.22 -20.32
C SER A 181 24.78 -34.14 -21.30
N ALA A 182 25.77 -35.02 -21.11
CA ALA A 182 26.93 -35.14 -21.99
C ALA A 182 26.54 -35.34 -23.46
N LYS A 183 25.49 -36.13 -23.73
CA LYS A 183 24.96 -36.36 -25.09
C LYS A 183 24.46 -35.06 -25.72
N ARG A 184 23.74 -34.24 -24.96
CA ARG A 184 23.23 -32.95 -25.44
C ARG A 184 24.37 -31.95 -25.63
N LYS A 185 25.27 -31.81 -24.65
CA LYS A 185 26.45 -30.94 -24.76
C LYS A 185 27.34 -31.30 -25.95
N ALA A 186 27.58 -32.58 -26.20
CA ALA A 186 28.35 -33.03 -27.36
C ALA A 186 27.64 -32.69 -28.68
N LYS A 187 26.31 -32.84 -28.75
CA LYS A 187 25.53 -32.46 -29.93
C LYS A 187 25.56 -30.94 -30.16
N GLU A 188 25.37 -30.14 -29.11
CA GLU A 188 25.45 -28.68 -29.17
C GLU A 188 26.85 -28.20 -29.55
N ALA A 189 27.91 -28.86 -29.07
CA ALA A 189 29.29 -28.58 -29.47
C ALA A 189 29.52 -28.83 -30.96
N LYS A 190 29.09 -29.99 -31.47
CA LYS A 190 29.16 -30.30 -32.91
C LYS A 190 28.34 -29.35 -33.75
N ASN A 191 27.12 -29.01 -33.31
CA ASN A 191 26.28 -28.02 -34.00
C ASN A 191 26.97 -26.65 -34.04
N ARG A 192 27.57 -26.22 -32.93
CA ARG A 192 28.30 -24.94 -32.86
C ARG A 192 29.50 -24.92 -33.82
N GLU A 193 30.33 -25.96 -33.78
CA GLU A 193 31.47 -26.10 -34.69
C GLU A 193 31.04 -26.11 -36.16
N PHE A 194 29.91 -26.77 -36.47
CA PHE A 194 29.33 -26.75 -37.81
C PHE A 194 28.89 -25.34 -38.23
N PHE A 195 28.14 -24.63 -37.39
CA PHE A 195 27.72 -23.27 -37.69
C PHE A 195 28.89 -22.29 -37.81
N GLU A 196 29.91 -22.38 -36.96
CA GLU A 196 31.11 -21.55 -37.07
C GLU A 196 31.89 -21.82 -38.37
N LYS A 197 31.84 -23.06 -38.89
CA LYS A 197 32.46 -23.40 -40.17
C LYS A 197 31.68 -22.87 -41.37
N VAL A 198 30.34 -22.92 -41.32
CA VAL A 198 29.47 -22.42 -42.40
C VAL A 198 29.34 -20.91 -42.38
N PHE A 199 29.37 -20.30 -41.20
CA PHE A 199 29.21 -18.86 -40.98
C PHE A 199 30.45 -18.30 -40.25
N PRO A 200 31.49 -17.88 -41.00
CA PRO A 200 32.72 -17.33 -40.42
C PRO A 200 32.48 -16.09 -39.53
N GLU A 201 31.40 -15.36 -39.79
CA GLU A 201 30.99 -14.18 -39.03
C GLU A 201 30.62 -14.52 -37.58
N LEU A 202 29.97 -15.67 -37.32
CA LEU A 202 29.70 -16.15 -35.96
C LEU A 202 30.99 -16.46 -35.19
N ARG A 203 31.98 -17.02 -35.90
CA ARG A 203 33.29 -17.31 -35.31
C ARG A 203 34.03 -16.01 -34.96
N LYS A 204 34.02 -15.04 -35.88
CA LYS A 204 34.62 -13.72 -35.67
C LYS A 204 34.00 -13.00 -34.46
N GLN A 205 32.67 -12.97 -34.36
CA GLN A 205 31.97 -12.38 -33.21
C GLN A 205 32.35 -13.01 -31.87
N ARG A 206 32.53 -14.34 -31.82
CA ARG A 206 33.00 -15.03 -30.60
C ARG A 206 34.44 -14.62 -30.26
N GLU A 207 35.34 -14.63 -31.24
CA GLU A 207 36.74 -14.25 -31.04
C GLU A 207 36.87 -12.80 -30.58
N ASP A 208 36.08 -11.88 -31.16
CA ASP A 208 36.00 -10.47 -30.76
C ASP A 208 35.40 -10.32 -29.35
N LYS A 209 34.35 -11.06 -29.01
CA LYS A 209 33.77 -11.08 -27.64
C LYS A 209 34.72 -11.69 -26.61
N GLU A 210 35.51 -12.70 -26.96
CA GLU A 210 36.56 -13.25 -26.09
C GLU A 210 37.74 -12.29 -25.95
N ARG A 211 38.10 -11.53 -27.00
CA ARG A 211 39.08 -10.45 -26.92
C ARG A 211 38.59 -9.36 -25.97
N PHE A 212 37.36 -8.90 -26.14
CA PHE A 212 36.72 -7.91 -25.27
C PHE A 212 36.75 -8.32 -23.79
N ASN A 213 36.34 -9.56 -23.48
CA ASN A 213 36.36 -10.08 -22.11
C ASN A 213 37.78 -10.15 -21.50
N ARG A 214 38.82 -10.28 -22.33
CA ARG A 214 40.22 -10.26 -21.87
C ARG A 214 40.75 -8.83 -21.70
N VAL A 215 40.33 -7.89 -22.55
CA VAL A 215 40.72 -6.47 -22.51
C VAL A 215 40.20 -5.78 -21.25
N GLY A 216 39.00 -6.16 -20.76
CA GLY A 216 38.45 -5.65 -19.50
C GLY A 216 39.32 -5.83 -18.25
N SER A 217 40.36 -6.68 -18.29
CA SER A 217 41.32 -6.88 -17.19
C SER A 217 42.62 -6.07 -17.35
N ARG A 218 42.92 -5.48 -18.51
CA ARG A 218 44.22 -4.82 -18.77
C ARG A 218 44.06 -3.61 -19.69
N ILE A 219 43.52 -2.53 -19.13
CA ILE A 219 43.34 -1.24 -19.81
C ILE A 219 44.71 -0.56 -19.92
N LYS A 220 45.20 -0.30 -21.14
CA LYS A 220 46.50 0.35 -21.39
C LYS A 220 46.39 1.69 -22.11
N SER A 221 45.26 1.97 -22.77
CA SER A 221 45.02 3.21 -23.52
C SER A 221 43.58 3.70 -23.37
N GLU A 222 43.35 4.97 -23.69
CA GLU A 222 42.02 5.61 -23.71
C GLU A 222 41.09 4.97 -24.75
N ALA A 223 41.63 4.51 -25.88
CA ALA A 223 40.89 3.76 -26.89
C ALA A 223 40.38 2.39 -26.38
N ASP A 224 41.14 1.70 -25.51
CA ASP A 224 40.68 0.45 -24.88
C ASP A 224 39.48 0.72 -23.93
N LEU A 225 39.40 1.92 -23.36
CA LEU A 225 38.31 2.32 -22.46
C LEU A 225 37.03 2.66 -23.25
N GLU A 226 37.17 3.37 -24.37
CA GLU A 226 36.06 3.66 -25.29
C GLU A 226 35.48 2.37 -25.90
N GLU A 227 36.33 1.42 -26.32
CA GLU A 227 35.88 0.11 -26.80
C GLU A 227 35.06 -0.63 -25.73
N ILE A 228 35.52 -0.60 -24.46
CA ILE A 228 34.79 -1.18 -23.32
C ILE A 228 33.43 -0.50 -23.10
N MET A 229 33.37 0.83 -23.19
CA MET A 229 32.12 1.57 -23.03
C MET A 229 31.10 1.23 -24.13
N ASP A 230 31.54 1.23 -25.40
CA ASP A 230 30.69 0.88 -26.54
C ASP A 230 30.20 -0.57 -26.45
N GLY A 231 31.08 -1.52 -26.10
CA GLY A 231 30.70 -2.92 -25.94
C GLY A 231 29.74 -3.16 -24.77
N LEU A 232 29.84 -2.39 -23.68
CA LEU A 232 28.92 -2.47 -22.54
C LEU A 232 27.53 -1.90 -22.90
N GLN A 233 27.51 -0.80 -23.65
CA GLN A 233 26.28 -0.17 -24.13
C GLN A 233 25.57 -1.04 -25.18
N GLU A 234 26.32 -1.64 -26.10
CA GLU A 234 25.79 -2.62 -27.07
C GLU A 234 25.21 -3.84 -26.35
N GLN A 235 25.92 -4.38 -25.36
CA GLN A 235 25.43 -5.49 -24.54
C GLN A 235 24.14 -5.13 -23.79
N ALA A 236 24.04 -3.92 -23.22
CA ALA A 236 22.85 -3.44 -22.53
C ALA A 236 21.65 -3.26 -23.48
N MET A 237 21.89 -2.74 -24.69
CA MET A 237 20.88 -2.59 -25.73
C MET A 237 20.37 -3.95 -26.23
N GLU A 238 21.27 -4.90 -26.41
CA GLU A 238 20.92 -6.27 -26.79
C GLU A 238 20.13 -6.98 -25.69
N ASP A 239 20.50 -6.78 -24.42
CA ASP A 239 19.75 -7.32 -23.28
C ASP A 239 18.34 -6.72 -23.19
N LYS A 240 18.20 -5.41 -23.41
CA LYS A 240 16.90 -4.71 -23.47
C LYS A 240 16.04 -5.25 -24.61
N LYS A 241 16.65 -5.50 -25.78
CA LYS A 241 15.99 -6.12 -26.93
C LYS A 241 15.52 -7.55 -26.58
N MET A 242 16.39 -8.36 -25.97
CA MET A 242 16.04 -9.73 -25.52
C MET A 242 14.90 -9.72 -24.50
N ARG A 243 14.91 -8.79 -23.55
CA ARG A 243 13.83 -8.63 -22.56
C ARG A 243 12.53 -8.14 -23.17
N SER A 244 12.58 -7.32 -24.23
CA SER A 244 11.39 -6.86 -24.94
C SER A 244 10.67 -7.98 -25.70
N TYR A 245 11.39 -9.02 -26.13
CA TYR A 245 10.82 -10.19 -26.80
C TYR A 245 10.44 -11.32 -25.84
N ALA A 246 10.92 -11.27 -24.59
CA ALA A 246 10.59 -12.27 -23.58
C ALA A 246 9.13 -12.11 -23.12
N VAL A 247 8.29 -13.10 -23.44
CA VAL A 247 6.96 -13.22 -22.85
C VAL A 247 7.13 -13.77 -21.44
N ILE A 248 7.05 -12.90 -20.43
CA ILE A 248 7.03 -13.32 -19.03
C ILE A 248 5.66 -13.93 -18.75
N PRO A 249 5.56 -15.25 -18.50
CA PRO A 249 4.28 -15.87 -18.17
C PRO A 249 3.73 -15.23 -16.90
N PRO A 250 2.41 -14.91 -16.84
CA PRO A 250 1.83 -14.35 -15.65
C PRO A 250 2.07 -15.31 -14.48
N LEU A 251 2.66 -14.79 -13.40
CA LEU A 251 2.97 -15.55 -12.22
C LEU A 251 1.67 -16.13 -11.64
N ILE A 252 1.48 -17.44 -11.82
CA ILE A 252 0.32 -18.19 -11.33
C ILE A 252 0.51 -18.36 -9.82
N GLY A 253 0.04 -17.39 -9.03
CA GLY A 253 0.06 -17.52 -7.56
C GLY A 253 0.45 -16.26 -6.79
N VAL A 254 0.96 -15.21 -7.43
CA VAL A 254 0.92 -13.88 -6.78
C VAL A 254 -0.52 -13.38 -6.87
N PRO A 255 -1.17 -13.01 -5.75
CA PRO A 255 -2.45 -12.33 -5.84
C PRO A 255 -2.24 -11.10 -6.72
N PHE A 256 -2.95 -11.07 -7.85
CA PHE A 256 -2.97 -10.00 -8.84
C PHE A 256 -3.22 -8.66 -8.11
N LYS A 257 -2.13 -7.97 -7.74
CA LYS A 257 -2.13 -6.67 -7.05
C LYS A 257 -2.71 -5.54 -7.90
N SER A 258 -3.20 -5.84 -9.10
CA SER A 258 -3.95 -4.92 -9.97
C SER A 258 -5.39 -4.69 -9.51
N ARG A 259 -5.90 -5.44 -8.52
CA ARG A 259 -7.24 -5.18 -7.94
C ARG A 259 -7.30 -4.01 -6.94
N LEU A 260 -6.16 -3.46 -6.52
CA LEU A 260 -6.13 -2.34 -5.56
C LEU A 260 -6.62 -1.01 -6.16
N ARG A 261 -6.65 -0.83 -7.49
CA ARG A 261 -7.23 0.39 -8.08
C ARG A 261 -8.76 0.38 -8.14
N VAL A 262 -9.40 -0.80 -8.16
CA VAL A 262 -10.88 -0.90 -8.27
C VAL A 262 -11.53 -1.02 -6.89
N ALA A 263 -10.83 -1.54 -5.88
CA ALA A 263 -11.33 -1.61 -4.51
C ALA A 263 -11.53 -0.23 -3.86
N GLY A 264 -10.70 0.78 -4.22
CA GLY A 264 -10.89 2.15 -3.77
C GLY A 264 -12.22 2.77 -4.27
N VAL A 265 -12.62 2.47 -5.51
CA VAL A 265 -13.85 2.99 -6.11
C VAL A 265 -15.10 2.34 -5.50
N LEU A 266 -15.05 1.04 -5.19
CA LEU A 266 -16.18 0.34 -4.56
C LEU A 266 -16.34 0.66 -3.07
N LEU A 267 -15.25 0.91 -2.34
CA LEU A 267 -15.33 1.31 -0.92
C LEU A 267 -15.89 2.73 -0.77
N LEU A 268 -15.52 3.65 -1.68
CA LEU A 268 -16.10 5.00 -1.75
C LEU A 268 -17.58 4.98 -2.18
N SER A 269 -17.97 4.08 -3.08
CA SER A 269 -19.37 3.89 -3.48
C SER A 269 -20.24 3.34 -2.34
N TRP A 270 -19.71 2.41 -1.53
CA TRP A 270 -20.45 1.85 -0.40
C TRP A 270 -20.63 2.86 0.74
N GLN A 271 -19.59 3.65 1.04
CA GLN A 271 -19.65 4.70 2.07
C GLN A 271 -20.59 5.85 1.68
N SER A 272 -20.71 6.15 0.38
CA SER A 272 -21.66 7.13 -0.16
C SER A 272 -23.11 6.63 -0.14
N SER A 273 -23.35 5.35 -0.47
CA SER A 273 -24.70 4.76 -0.40
C SER A 273 -25.22 4.60 1.04
N SER A 274 -24.37 4.26 2.02
CA SER A 274 -24.80 4.17 3.43
C SER A 274 -25.16 5.53 4.04
N SER A 275 -24.49 6.63 3.65
CA SER A 275 -24.88 7.98 4.08
C SER A 275 -26.20 8.44 3.45
N SER A 276 -26.47 8.03 2.20
CA SER A 276 -27.68 8.42 1.48
C SER A 276 -28.95 7.73 2.01
N VAL A 277 -28.85 6.47 2.45
CA VAL A 277 -29.98 5.72 3.06
C VAL A 277 -30.33 6.26 4.45
N VAL A 278 -29.33 6.58 5.28
CA VAL A 278 -29.55 7.17 6.61
C VAL A 278 -30.11 8.60 6.50
N SER A 279 -29.65 9.37 5.50
CA SER A 279 -30.13 10.74 5.24
C SER A 279 -31.54 10.79 4.63
N ARG A 280 -31.99 9.73 3.94
CA ARG A 280 -33.36 9.63 3.43
C ARG A 280 -34.33 9.24 4.53
N TRP A 281 -33.92 8.34 5.43
CA TRP A 281 -34.71 7.96 6.60
C TRP A 281 -34.94 9.11 7.59
N CYS A 282 -33.91 9.94 7.85
CA CYS A 282 -34.07 11.14 8.70
C CYS A 282 -34.93 12.24 8.07
N ARG A 283 -35.05 12.29 6.73
CA ARG A 283 -35.83 13.31 6.03
C ARG A 283 -37.31 12.98 6.00
N ASP A 284 -37.64 11.70 5.87
CA ASP A 284 -39.03 11.21 5.87
C ASP A 284 -39.66 11.24 7.28
N GLN A 285 -38.84 11.30 8.34
CA GLN A 285 -39.32 11.39 9.73
C GLN A 285 -39.61 12.83 10.19
N VAL A 286 -39.05 13.85 9.52
CA VAL A 286 -39.32 15.27 9.79
C VAL A 286 -40.51 15.80 8.98
N ALA A 287 -40.91 15.11 7.90
CA ALA A 287 -42.09 15.47 7.10
C ALA A 287 -43.43 14.92 7.66
N ALA A 288 -43.38 14.12 8.73
CA ALA A 288 -44.54 13.46 9.35
C ALA A 288 -44.84 13.96 10.79
N SER A 289 -44.36 15.16 11.15
CA SER A 289 -44.74 15.92 12.36
C SER A 289 -45.16 17.32 11.96
#